data_AF-A0A5B0DZX0-F1
#
_entry.id   AF-A0A5B0DZX0-F1
#
_cell.length_a   1.000
_cell.length_b   1.000
_cell.length_c   1.000
_cell.angle_alpha   90.00
_cell.angle_beta   90.00
_cell.angle_gamma   90.00
#
_symmetry.space_group_name_H-M   'P 1'
#
loop_
_entity.id
_entity.type
_entity.pdbx_description
1 polymer ?
#
loop_
_entity_poly.entity_id
_entity_poly.type
_entity_poly.pdbx_seq_one_letter_code
_entity_poly.pdbx_strand_id
1 'polypeptide(L)'
;MAYKCTIALVTFAALAGTAYAQANNSYLQRFEGQFRGGGTVQRDVDPSPRRVTCTLDGQLQGANALAIQGTCRAAVIFTRRIGADIRFDPASNSFSGIYTGSTTGPAQLSNGRLQNNQLVFDLTYAKAVYGDRNATMKINNAGDGKLSMIVTDQINGQTTQTSAISLQK
;
A
#
# COMPACT_ATOMS: atom_id res chain seq x y z
N MET A 1 -43.61 44.99 -27.68
CA MET A 1 -43.37 44.26 -26.42
C MET A 1 -42.37 43.15 -26.71
N ALA A 2 -41.11 43.31 -26.31
CA ALA A 2 -40.05 42.34 -26.58
C ALA A 2 -39.60 41.70 -25.26
N TYR A 3 -39.82 40.40 -25.11
CA TYR A 3 -39.33 39.62 -23.97
C TYR A 3 -37.85 39.30 -24.19
N LYS A 4 -36.99 39.86 -23.33
CA LYS A 4 -35.58 39.47 -23.24
C LYS A 4 -35.50 38.16 -22.45
N CYS A 5 -35.19 37.08 -23.15
CA CYS A 5 -34.90 35.78 -22.56
C CYS A 5 -33.41 35.77 -22.17
N THR A 6 -33.11 36.04 -20.90
CA THR A 6 -31.75 36.01 -20.37
C THR A 6 -31.38 34.55 -20.05
N ILE A 7 -30.55 33.94 -20.89
CA ILE A 7 -30.00 32.60 -20.65
C ILE A 7 -28.87 32.74 -19.63
N ALA A 8 -29.10 32.26 -18.41
CA ALA A 8 -28.05 32.10 -17.40
C ALA A 8 -27.21 30.86 -17.74
N LEU A 9 -25.99 31.07 -18.23
CA LEU A 9 -24.98 30.02 -18.39
C LEU A 9 -24.46 29.63 -16.99
N VAL A 10 -24.89 28.48 -16.50
CA VAL A 10 -24.37 27.86 -15.27
C VAL A 10 -23.04 27.18 -15.60
N THR A 11 -21.95 27.74 -15.11
CA THR A 11 -20.59 27.19 -15.21
C THR A 11 -20.46 25.91 -14.37
N PHE A 12 -20.56 24.75 -15.02
CA PHE A 12 -20.26 23.42 -14.45
C PHE A 12 -18.76 23.13 -14.60
N ALA A 13 -17.93 23.60 -13.66
CA ALA A 13 -16.51 23.27 -13.67
C ALA A 13 -15.92 23.24 -12.26
N ALA A 14 -16.02 22.09 -11.55
CA ALA A 14 -15.18 21.76 -10.38
C ALA A 14 -15.38 20.35 -9.75
N LEU A 15 -16.25 19.46 -10.27
CA LEU A 15 -16.60 18.22 -9.54
C LEU A 15 -15.62 17.04 -9.68
N ALA A 16 -14.59 17.15 -10.52
CA ALA A 16 -13.67 16.03 -10.75
C ALA A 16 -12.77 15.76 -9.53
N GLY A 17 -12.23 16.80 -8.87
CA GLY A 17 -11.24 16.64 -7.79
C GLY A 17 -11.80 16.04 -6.50
N THR A 18 -13.07 16.32 -6.16
CA THR A 18 -13.71 15.82 -4.94
C THR A 18 -14.02 14.33 -5.01
N ALA A 19 -14.41 13.83 -6.20
CA ALA A 19 -14.73 12.42 -6.41
C ALA A 19 -13.50 11.51 -6.20
N TYR A 20 -12.32 11.92 -6.69
CA TYR A 20 -11.08 11.15 -6.50
C TYR A 20 -10.65 11.12 -5.03
N ALA A 21 -10.67 12.27 -4.35
CA ALA A 21 -10.33 12.33 -2.93
C ALA A 21 -11.25 11.44 -2.09
N GLN A 22 -12.56 11.44 -2.38
CA GLN A 22 -13.53 10.59 -1.69
C GLN A 22 -13.32 9.10 -1.98
N ALA A 23 -13.08 8.71 -3.24
CA ALA A 23 -12.81 7.33 -3.60
C ALA A 23 -11.54 6.80 -2.92
N ASN A 24 -10.48 7.60 -2.88
CA ASN A 24 -9.22 7.23 -2.25
C ASN A 24 -9.35 7.16 -0.72
N ASN A 25 -10.08 8.08 -0.10
CA ASN A 25 -10.42 7.98 1.33
C ASN A 25 -11.22 6.70 1.62
N SER A 26 -12.22 6.38 0.80
CA SER A 26 -13.01 5.15 0.93
C SER A 26 -12.20 3.86 0.74
N TYR A 27 -11.07 3.93 0.03
CA TYR A 27 -10.12 2.83 -0.08
C TYR A 27 -9.31 2.66 1.20
N LEU A 28 -8.75 3.76 1.74
CA LEU A 28 -7.95 3.72 2.98
C LEU A 28 -8.77 3.24 4.19
N GLN A 29 -10.06 3.59 4.26
CA GLN A 29 -10.98 3.15 5.33
C GLN A 29 -11.10 1.61 5.44
N ARG A 30 -10.88 0.87 4.34
CA ARG A 30 -11.01 -0.60 4.33
C ARG A 30 -9.97 -1.30 5.19
N PHE A 31 -8.89 -0.60 5.52
CA PHE A 31 -7.78 -1.09 6.31
C PHE A 31 -7.98 -0.87 7.80
N GLU A 32 -9.04 -0.21 8.25
CA GLU A 32 -9.24 -0.03 9.69
C GLU A 32 -9.47 -1.36 10.43
N GLY A 33 -8.77 -1.50 11.55
CA GLY A 33 -8.84 -2.63 12.46
C GLY A 33 -7.75 -3.67 12.24
N GLN A 34 -7.90 -4.78 12.96
CA GLN A 34 -6.90 -5.82 13.01
C GLN A 34 -7.09 -6.85 11.90
N PHE A 35 -5.97 -7.33 11.35
CA PHE A 35 -5.87 -8.40 10.37
C PHE A 35 -4.88 -9.46 10.86
N ARG A 36 -5.21 -10.72 10.67
CA ARG A 36 -4.37 -11.88 11.00
C ARG A 36 -4.28 -12.83 9.82
N GLY A 37 -3.16 -13.52 9.72
CA GLY A 37 -2.95 -14.51 8.65
C GLY A 37 -1.48 -14.84 8.54
N GLY A 38 -1.00 -15.01 7.31
CA GLY A 38 0.39 -15.40 7.11
C GLY A 38 0.78 -15.41 5.65
N GLY A 39 1.91 -16.06 5.38
CA GLY A 39 2.46 -16.16 4.04
C GLY A 39 3.95 -16.46 4.11
N THR A 40 4.71 -15.87 3.20
CA THR A 40 6.16 -16.06 3.12
C THR A 40 6.92 -14.75 3.14
N VAL A 41 8.04 -14.73 3.85
CA VAL A 41 9.00 -13.62 3.83
C VAL A 41 10.39 -14.21 3.63
N GLN A 42 11.09 -13.71 2.63
CA GLN A 42 12.47 -14.00 2.34
C GLN A 42 13.32 -12.84 2.85
N ARG A 43 14.37 -13.16 3.60
CA ARG A 43 15.40 -12.19 3.93
C ARG A 43 16.50 -12.24 2.88
N ASP A 44 17.21 -11.13 2.74
CA ASP A 44 18.38 -11.01 1.86
C ASP A 44 19.43 -12.11 2.11
N VAL A 45 19.55 -12.56 3.37
CA VAL A 45 20.51 -13.58 3.81
C VAL A 45 19.97 -15.02 3.79
N ASP A 46 18.66 -15.20 3.57
CA ASP A 46 18.05 -16.53 3.62
C ASP A 46 18.06 -17.18 2.22
N PRO A 47 18.42 -18.48 2.13
CA PRO A 47 18.43 -19.21 0.85
C PRO A 47 17.03 -19.45 0.29
N SER A 48 15.98 -19.30 1.09
CA SER A 48 14.59 -19.51 0.68
C SER A 48 13.61 -18.69 1.54
N PRO A 49 12.41 -18.37 1.02
CA PRO A 49 11.35 -17.74 1.81
C PRO A 49 10.96 -18.59 3.03
N ARG A 50 10.64 -17.91 4.15
CA ARG A 50 10.16 -18.54 5.39
C ARG A 50 8.68 -18.31 5.56
N ARG A 51 7.96 -19.36 6.00
CA ARG A 51 6.55 -19.22 6.37
C ARG A 51 6.43 -18.40 7.65
N VAL A 52 5.51 -17.45 7.64
CA VAL A 52 5.22 -16.55 8.75
C VAL A 52 3.75 -16.53 9.11
N THR A 53 3.47 -16.28 10.38
CA THR A 53 2.14 -15.85 10.87
C THR A 53 2.23 -14.38 11.25
N CYS A 54 1.27 -13.58 10.81
CA CYS A 54 1.28 -12.14 10.97
C CYS A 54 0.03 -11.63 11.68
N THR A 55 0.19 -10.54 12.40
CA THR A 55 -0.90 -9.72 12.93
C THR A 55 -0.56 -8.27 12.64
N LEU A 56 -1.41 -7.61 11.86
CA LEU A 56 -1.30 -6.19 11.49
C LEU A 56 -2.55 -5.45 11.97
N ASP A 57 -2.40 -4.18 12.30
CA ASP A 57 -3.48 -3.26 12.63
C ASP A 57 -3.40 -2.07 11.68
N GLY A 58 -4.51 -1.75 11.02
CA GLY A 58 -4.61 -0.57 10.19
C GLY A 58 -5.37 0.55 10.90
N GLN A 59 -4.85 1.77 10.80
CA GLN A 59 -5.34 2.95 11.50
C GLN A 59 -5.27 4.17 10.57
N LEU A 60 -6.39 4.86 10.40
CA LEU A 60 -6.39 6.13 9.66
C LEU A 60 -5.64 7.21 10.45
N GLN A 61 -4.80 7.96 9.74
CA GLN A 61 -4.02 9.07 10.26
C GLN A 61 -4.56 10.38 9.67
N GLY A 62 -5.85 10.63 9.89
CA GLY A 62 -6.60 11.70 9.24
C GLY A 62 -7.20 11.28 7.90
N ALA A 63 -7.67 12.25 7.10
CA ALA A 63 -8.50 11.99 5.93
C ALA A 63 -7.78 11.33 4.73
N ASN A 64 -6.45 11.49 4.64
CA ASN A 64 -5.67 11.08 3.48
C ASN A 64 -4.46 10.20 3.86
N ALA A 65 -4.40 9.67 5.07
CA ALA A 65 -3.28 8.85 5.50
C ALA A 65 -3.73 7.63 6.29
N LEU A 66 -2.92 6.59 6.21
CA LEU A 66 -3.16 5.27 6.78
C LEU A 66 -1.83 4.73 7.29
N ALA A 67 -1.82 4.23 8.52
CA ALA A 67 -0.75 3.40 9.05
C ALA A 67 -1.24 1.95 9.08
N ILE A 68 -0.47 1.02 8.52
CA ILE A 68 -0.65 -0.43 8.69
C ILE A 68 0.58 -0.92 9.43
N GLN A 69 0.42 -1.42 10.65
CA GLN A 69 1.57 -1.78 11.49
C GLN A 69 1.34 -3.09 12.21
N GLY A 70 2.39 -3.89 12.37
CA GLY A 70 2.30 -5.08 13.19
C GLY A 70 3.54 -5.95 13.09
N THR A 71 3.34 -7.24 13.32
CA THR A 71 4.45 -8.20 13.36
C THR A 71 4.15 -9.50 12.65
N CYS A 72 5.19 -10.08 12.06
CA CYS A 72 5.20 -11.42 11.50
C CYS A 72 6.21 -12.29 12.25
N ARG A 73 5.81 -13.53 12.54
CA ARG A 73 6.58 -14.51 13.32
C ARG A 73 6.83 -15.77 12.51
N ALA A 74 8.02 -16.35 12.63
CA ALA A 74 8.39 -17.63 12.02
C ALA A 74 9.11 -18.49 13.06
N ALA A 75 8.52 -19.61 13.48
CA ALA A 75 8.96 -20.31 14.69
C ALA A 75 9.00 -19.38 15.93
N VAL A 76 9.47 -19.89 17.08
CA VAL A 76 9.39 -19.17 18.36
C VAL A 76 10.37 -17.99 18.44
N ILE A 77 11.47 -18.02 17.67
CA ILE A 77 12.61 -17.11 17.83
C ILE A 77 12.67 -15.96 16.80
N PHE A 78 11.81 -15.96 15.78
CA PHE A 78 11.78 -14.89 14.78
C PHE A 78 10.52 -14.08 14.94
N THR A 79 10.67 -12.79 15.21
CA THR A 79 9.61 -11.79 15.12
C THR A 79 10.15 -10.60 14.36
N ARG A 80 9.40 -10.12 13.37
CA ARG A 80 9.73 -8.91 12.61
C ARG A 80 8.58 -7.96 12.58
N ARG A 81 8.88 -6.66 12.66
CA ARG A 81 7.92 -5.61 12.35
C ARG A 81 7.70 -5.58 10.84
N ILE A 82 6.44 -5.55 10.44
CA ILE A 82 6.01 -5.33 9.07
C ILE A 82 4.95 -4.23 9.09
N GLY A 83 4.99 -3.34 8.12
CA GLY A 83 4.01 -2.27 8.01
C GLY A 83 4.16 -1.40 6.78
N ALA A 84 3.20 -0.52 6.57
CA ALA A 84 3.23 0.51 5.56
C ALA A 84 2.53 1.77 6.10
N ASP A 85 3.22 2.90 6.07
CA ASP A 85 2.64 4.22 6.32
C ASP A 85 2.39 4.87 4.97
N ILE A 86 1.14 5.17 4.65
CA ILE A 86 0.68 5.57 3.32
C ILE A 86 -0.03 6.90 3.41
N ARG A 87 0.24 7.80 2.46
CA ARG A 87 -0.46 9.06 2.30
C ARG A 87 -0.87 9.28 0.85
N PHE A 88 -2.12 9.66 0.67
CA PHE A 88 -2.69 10.13 -0.58
C PHE A 88 -2.47 11.64 -0.72
N ASP A 89 -2.00 12.07 -1.90
CA ASP A 89 -1.92 13.46 -2.29
C ASP A 89 -2.97 13.77 -3.37
N PRO A 90 -4.01 14.56 -3.06
CA PRO A 90 -5.04 14.95 -4.03
C PRO A 90 -4.51 15.78 -5.20
N ALA A 91 -3.41 16.53 -5.03
CA ALA A 91 -2.89 17.41 -6.08
C ALA A 91 -2.23 16.60 -7.21
N SER A 92 -1.49 15.56 -6.86
CA SER A 92 -0.83 14.65 -7.81
C SER A 92 -1.67 13.40 -8.14
N ASN A 93 -2.80 13.22 -7.46
CA ASN A 93 -3.62 12.00 -7.50
C ASN A 93 -2.76 10.72 -7.36
N SER A 94 -1.88 10.73 -6.36
CA SER A 94 -0.92 9.65 -6.14
C SER A 94 -0.77 9.33 -4.66
N PHE A 95 -0.32 8.11 -4.39
CA PHE A 95 0.04 7.67 -3.05
C PHE A 95 1.57 7.65 -2.90
N SER A 96 2.03 7.92 -1.69
CA SER A 96 3.42 7.77 -1.28
C SER A 96 3.47 7.25 0.14
N GLY A 97 4.64 6.83 0.61
CA GLY A 97 4.73 6.25 1.94
C GLY A 97 6.07 5.66 2.31
N ILE A 98 6.06 4.91 3.40
CA ILE A 98 7.21 4.14 3.90
C ILE A 98 6.77 2.71 4.12
N TYR A 99 7.57 1.76 3.66
CA TYR A 99 7.41 0.34 3.95
C TYR A 99 8.40 -0.09 5.02
N THR A 100 7.88 -0.76 6.05
CA THR A 100 8.67 -1.43 7.09
C THR A 100 8.61 -2.94 6.85
N GLY A 101 9.77 -3.58 6.74
CA GLY A 101 9.86 -5.03 6.53
C GLY A 101 11.20 -5.47 5.96
N SER A 102 11.90 -4.56 5.27
CA SER A 102 13.26 -4.81 4.78
C SER A 102 14.27 -4.92 5.92
N THR A 103 15.25 -5.80 5.74
CA THR A 103 16.44 -5.95 6.59
C THR A 103 17.34 -4.72 6.58
N THR A 104 17.27 -3.90 5.52
CA THR A 104 18.19 -2.77 5.32
C THR A 104 17.68 -1.45 5.90
N GLY A 105 16.50 -1.46 6.52
CA GLY A 105 15.82 -0.29 7.07
C GLY A 105 14.50 -0.01 6.34
N PRO A 106 13.78 1.06 6.72
CA PRO A 106 12.55 1.45 6.04
C PRO A 106 12.81 1.76 4.55
N ALA A 107 11.91 1.30 3.68
CA ALA A 107 11.96 1.55 2.25
C ALA A 107 10.97 2.66 1.86
N GLN A 108 11.34 3.48 0.87
CA GLN A 108 10.46 4.51 0.34
C GLN A 108 9.41 3.87 -0.58
N LEU A 109 8.17 4.34 -0.49
CA LEU A 109 7.11 4.06 -1.44
C LEU A 109 6.80 5.33 -2.23
N SER A 110 6.83 5.24 -3.56
CA SER A 110 6.57 6.34 -4.49
C SER A 110 5.68 5.91 -5.64
N ASN A 111 5.17 6.91 -6.38
CA ASN A 111 4.36 6.71 -7.58
C ASN A 111 3.15 5.78 -7.38
N GLY A 112 2.58 5.79 -6.18
CA GLY A 112 1.51 4.89 -5.79
C GLY A 112 0.24 5.14 -6.58
N ARG A 113 -0.31 4.09 -7.21
CA ARG A 113 -1.57 4.17 -7.99
C ARG A 113 -2.56 3.10 -7.58
N LEU A 114 -3.78 3.52 -7.29
CA LEU A 114 -4.90 2.63 -7.00
C LEU A 114 -5.56 2.18 -8.31
N GLN A 115 -5.68 0.86 -8.49
CA GLN A 115 -6.36 0.23 -9.61
C GLN A 115 -7.14 -1.00 -9.10
N ASN A 116 -8.46 -1.03 -9.26
CA ASN A 116 -9.31 -2.20 -8.96
C ASN A 116 -9.02 -2.83 -7.58
N ASN A 117 -8.96 -2.02 -6.51
CA ASN A 117 -8.67 -2.43 -5.13
C ASN A 117 -7.21 -2.77 -4.80
N GLN A 118 -6.31 -2.64 -5.77
CA GLN A 118 -4.87 -2.84 -5.61
C GLN A 118 -4.14 -1.50 -5.69
N LEU A 119 -3.38 -1.18 -4.66
CA LEU A 119 -2.46 -0.05 -4.62
C LEU A 119 -1.05 -0.57 -4.95
N VAL A 120 -0.47 -0.05 -6.04
CA VAL A 120 0.86 -0.45 -6.53
C VAL A 120 1.82 0.70 -6.35
N PHE A 121 3.00 0.43 -5.78
CA PHE A 121 4.07 1.40 -5.56
C PHE A 121 5.38 0.95 -6.20
N ASP A 122 6.16 1.93 -6.62
CA ASP A 122 7.61 1.77 -6.72
C ASP A 122 8.18 1.77 -5.30
N LEU A 123 8.97 0.75 -4.97
CA LEU A 123 9.63 0.61 -3.68
C LEU A 123 11.14 0.85 -3.86
N THR A 124 11.71 1.72 -3.04
CA THR A 124 13.16 1.96 -2.99
C THR A 124 13.74 1.63 -1.62
N TYR A 125 14.60 0.62 -1.54
CA TYR A 125 15.27 0.24 -0.30
C TYR A 125 16.28 1.29 0.17
N ALA A 126 16.56 1.32 1.46
CA ALA A 126 17.60 2.17 2.03
C ALA A 126 19.01 1.77 1.55
N LYS A 127 19.28 0.48 1.40
CA LYS A 127 20.51 -0.09 0.83
C LYS A 127 20.18 -1.11 -0.24
N ALA A 128 21.17 -1.47 -1.06
CA ALA A 128 20.97 -2.47 -2.10
C ALA A 128 20.57 -3.83 -1.50
N VAL A 129 19.60 -4.48 -2.14
CA VAL A 129 19.02 -5.79 -1.85
C VAL A 129 18.97 -6.54 -3.18
N TYR A 130 19.49 -7.76 -3.24
CA TYR A 130 19.60 -8.55 -4.48
C TYR A 130 20.31 -7.88 -5.68
N GLY A 131 21.13 -6.85 -5.43
CA GLY A 131 21.98 -6.21 -6.44
C GLY A 131 21.53 -4.80 -6.85
N ASP A 132 20.33 -4.36 -6.47
CA ASP A 132 19.87 -3.00 -6.70
C ASP A 132 19.03 -2.48 -5.51
N ARG A 133 18.35 -1.34 -5.64
CA ARG A 133 17.50 -0.76 -4.59
C ARG A 133 16.01 -0.80 -4.91
N ASN A 134 15.62 -1.44 -6.01
CA ASN A 134 14.32 -1.27 -6.63
C ASN A 134 13.47 -2.53 -6.46
N ALA A 135 12.23 -2.35 -6.01
CA ALA A 135 11.23 -3.39 -6.00
C ALA A 135 9.86 -2.80 -6.33
N THR A 136 8.86 -3.67 -6.44
CA THR A 136 7.46 -3.26 -6.55
C THR A 136 6.72 -3.74 -5.31
N MET A 137 5.95 -2.85 -4.69
CA MET A 137 5.03 -3.22 -3.62
C MET A 137 3.58 -3.18 -4.11
N LYS A 138 2.81 -4.22 -3.81
CA LYS A 138 1.38 -4.30 -4.08
C LYS A 138 0.62 -4.53 -2.78
N ILE A 139 -0.39 -3.71 -2.54
CA ILE A 139 -1.30 -3.83 -1.40
C ILE A 139 -2.71 -4.00 -1.96
N ASN A 140 -3.42 -5.05 -1.57
CA ASN A 140 -4.77 -5.32 -2.07
C ASN A 140 -5.77 -5.41 -0.91
N ASN A 141 -6.92 -4.73 -1.08
CA ASN A 141 -8.06 -4.84 -0.17
C ASN A 141 -9.36 -4.48 -0.91
N ALA A 142 -10.19 -5.50 -1.17
CA ALA A 142 -11.44 -5.36 -1.90
C ALA A 142 -12.61 -4.87 -1.03
N GLY A 143 -12.40 -4.64 0.27
CA GLY A 143 -13.46 -4.32 1.22
C GLY A 143 -14.17 -5.55 1.79
N ASP A 144 -13.70 -6.76 1.49
CA ASP A 144 -14.23 -8.04 1.96
C ASP A 144 -13.54 -8.54 3.25
N GLY A 145 -12.86 -7.64 3.97
CA GLY A 145 -12.11 -7.97 5.18
C GLY A 145 -10.78 -8.67 4.93
N LYS A 146 -10.32 -8.77 3.67
CA LYS A 146 -9.02 -9.36 3.32
C LYS A 146 -8.00 -8.30 2.96
N LEU A 147 -6.75 -8.56 3.33
CA LEU A 147 -5.59 -7.74 3.06
C LEU A 147 -4.49 -8.63 2.49
N SER A 148 -3.88 -8.24 1.37
CA SER A 148 -2.58 -8.80 0.97
C SER A 148 -1.53 -7.73 0.74
N MET A 149 -0.29 -8.06 1.07
CA MET A 149 0.89 -7.23 0.83
C MET A 149 1.95 -8.10 0.16
N ILE A 150 2.41 -7.68 -1.01
CA ILE A 150 3.38 -8.40 -1.83
C ILE A 150 4.52 -7.45 -2.19
N VAL A 151 5.76 -7.88 -1.97
CA VAL A 151 6.97 -7.23 -2.47
C VAL A 151 7.61 -8.15 -3.52
N THR A 152 7.90 -7.58 -4.67
CA THR A 152 8.49 -8.27 -5.81
C THR A 152 9.81 -7.61 -6.20
N ASP A 153 10.87 -8.41 -6.26
CA ASP A 153 12.23 -7.99 -6.62
C ASP A 153 12.68 -8.66 -7.92
N GLN A 154 13.76 -8.14 -8.53
CA GLN A 154 14.49 -8.82 -9.59
C GLN A 154 15.69 -9.54 -8.98
N ILE A 155 15.68 -10.88 -9.00
CA ILE A 155 16.77 -11.70 -8.48
C ILE A 155 17.33 -12.48 -9.66
N ASN A 156 18.59 -12.22 -10.03
CA ASN A 156 19.26 -12.87 -11.16
C ASN A 156 18.45 -12.80 -12.47
N GLY A 157 17.80 -11.65 -12.73
CA GLY A 157 16.96 -11.45 -13.92
C GLY A 157 15.56 -12.07 -13.84
N GLN A 158 15.18 -12.66 -12.69
CA GLN A 158 13.87 -13.25 -12.47
C GLN A 158 13.04 -12.41 -11.49
N THR A 159 11.80 -12.13 -11.91
CA THR A 159 10.81 -11.46 -11.06
C THR A 159 10.35 -12.41 -9.95
N THR A 160 10.72 -12.11 -8.71
CA THR A 160 10.54 -13.00 -7.56
C THR A 160 9.78 -12.29 -6.44
N GLN A 161 8.76 -12.95 -5.88
CA GLN A 161 8.10 -12.45 -4.66
C GLN A 161 8.96 -12.77 -3.45
N THR A 162 9.55 -11.74 -2.84
CA THR A 162 10.39 -11.87 -1.65
C THR A 162 9.58 -11.70 -0.37
N SER A 163 8.43 -11.05 -0.45
CA SER A 163 7.45 -11.01 0.62
C SER A 163 6.06 -11.17 0.02
N ALA A 164 5.26 -12.07 0.57
CA ALA A 164 3.88 -12.27 0.18
C ALA A 164 3.08 -12.72 1.40
N ILE A 165 2.24 -11.84 1.93
CA ILE A 165 1.36 -12.13 3.06
C ILE A 165 -0.10 -11.87 2.69
N SER A 166 -0.97 -12.72 3.20
CA SER A 166 -2.42 -12.64 3.06
C SER A 166 -3.06 -12.79 4.44
N LEU A 167 -3.88 -11.81 4.78
CA LEU A 167 -4.48 -11.63 6.09
C LEU A 167 -5.99 -11.38 5.95
N GLN A 168 -6.70 -11.60 7.04
CA GLN A 168 -8.13 -11.36 7.15
C GLN A 168 -8.46 -10.83 8.54
N LYS A 169 -9.57 -10.10 8.68
CA LYS A 169 -10.06 -9.63 9.98
C LYS A 169 -10.44 -10.78 10.92
#